data_AF-A0A6S6TKK1-F1
#
_entry.id   AF-A0A6S6TKK1-F1
#
_cell.length_a   1.000
_cell.length_b   1.000
_cell.length_c   1.000
_cell.angle_alpha   90.00
_cell.angle_beta   90.00
_cell.angle_gamma   90.00
#
_symmetry.space_group_name_H-M   'P 1'
#
loop_
_entity.id
_entity.type
_entity.pdbx_description
1 polymer ?
#
loop_
_entity_poly.entity_id
_entity_poly.type
_entity_poly.pdbx_seq_one_letter_code
_entity_poly.pdbx_strand_id
1 'polypeptide(L)'
;MKKFLLIYLLALLFLFAIFYWNLSPIANSINLWQINLSSFLTSLTLPEHAMKENLIFINTQLTLVIDKACNGLIPYFFLLASIIAFPSEMKHKIKWAMLSYLILSILNIFRIWFITKLVINSENNFSLAHDYLGNLFLVFSSMILFIAFIRTKKHS
;
A
#
# COMPACT_ATOMS: atom_id res chain seq x y z
N MET A 1 -23.94 7.05 11.80
CA MET A 1 -22.58 7.62 11.66
C MET A 1 -21.65 7.26 12.82
N LYS A 2 -22.02 7.47 14.10
CA LYS A 2 -21.17 7.14 15.26
C LYS A 2 -20.68 5.67 15.30
N LYS A 3 -21.57 4.70 15.02
CA LYS A 3 -21.21 3.26 14.95
C LYS A 3 -20.16 2.96 13.88
N PHE A 4 -20.28 3.55 12.70
CA PHE A 4 -19.31 3.37 11.62
C PHE A 4 -17.93 3.91 12.05
N LEU A 5 -17.88 5.14 12.56
CA LEU A 5 -16.63 5.76 13.01
C LEU A 5 -15.95 4.95 14.12
N LEU A 6 -16.71 4.46 15.09
CA LEU A 6 -16.16 3.64 16.17
C LEU A 6 -15.58 2.33 15.64
N ILE A 7 -16.32 1.59 14.80
CA ILE A 7 -15.84 0.32 14.23
C ILE A 7 -14.64 0.56 13.33
N TYR A 8 -14.64 1.65 12.55
CA TYR A 8 -13.52 2.04 11.70
C TYR A 8 -12.25 2.27 12.53
N LEU A 9 -12.33 3.08 13.58
CA LEU A 9 -11.19 3.37 14.46
C LEU A 9 -10.69 2.10 15.15
N LEU A 10 -11.59 1.26 15.66
CA LEU A 10 -11.23 -0.01 16.29
C LEU A 10 -10.57 -0.98 15.29
N ALA A 11 -11.12 -1.10 14.08
CA ALA A 11 -10.55 -1.93 13.02
C ALA A 11 -9.16 -1.42 12.61
N LEU A 12 -8.99 -0.10 12.48
CA LEU A 12 -7.72 0.50 12.14
C LEU A 12 -6.67 0.23 13.23
N LEU A 13 -7.00 0.49 14.49
CA LEU A 13 -6.12 0.20 15.63
C LEU A 13 -5.73 -1.27 15.68
N PHE A 14 -6.70 -2.17 15.47
CA PHE A 14 -6.47 -3.61 15.43
C PHE A 14 -5.50 -4.01 14.30
N LEU A 15 -5.75 -3.54 13.08
CA LEU A 15 -4.91 -3.84 11.92
C LEU A 15 -3.46 -3.34 12.12
N PHE A 16 -3.30 -2.10 12.59
CA PHE A 16 -1.97 -1.55 12.85
C PHE A 16 -1.27 -2.25 14.00
N ALA A 17 -1.96 -2.56 15.10
CA ALA A 17 -1.36 -3.24 16.24
C ALA A 17 -0.86 -4.64 15.90
N ILE A 18 -1.61 -5.40 15.11
CA ILE A 18 -1.26 -6.80 14.82
C ILE A 18 -0.30 -6.91 13.63
N PHE A 19 -0.51 -6.10 12.59
CA PHE A 19 0.16 -6.30 11.30
C PHE A 19 1.18 -5.22 10.95
N TYR A 20 1.23 -4.11 11.70
CA TYR A 20 2.16 -3.02 11.41
C TYR A 20 3.13 -2.74 12.56
N TRP A 21 2.70 -2.63 13.81
CA TRP A 21 3.61 -2.23 14.90
C TRP A 21 4.62 -3.31 15.26
N ASN A 22 5.85 -2.88 15.58
CA ASN A 22 6.98 -3.75 15.91
C ASN A 22 6.77 -4.58 17.19
N LEU A 23 5.75 -4.25 17.99
CA LEU A 23 5.34 -4.99 19.19
C LEU A 23 4.77 -6.36 18.85
N SER A 24 4.19 -6.53 17.65
CA SER A 24 3.63 -7.80 17.21
C SER A 24 4.68 -8.64 16.49
N PRO A 25 4.93 -9.90 16.91
CA PRO A 25 5.85 -10.79 16.19
C PRO A 25 5.36 -11.10 14.78
N ILE A 26 4.05 -11.11 14.56
CA ILE A 26 3.41 -11.35 13.26
C ILE A 26 3.66 -10.17 12.31
N ALA A 27 3.73 -8.94 12.83
CA ALA A 27 3.95 -7.75 12.01
C ALA A 27 5.28 -7.84 11.28
N ASN A 28 6.35 -8.31 11.92
CA ASN A 28 7.66 -8.43 11.28
C ASN A 28 7.60 -9.39 10.08
N SER A 29 6.98 -10.57 10.24
CA SER A 29 6.85 -11.55 9.16
C SER A 29 6.02 -11.02 7.99
N ILE A 30 4.89 -10.37 8.26
CA ILE A 30 4.03 -9.81 7.20
C ILE A 30 4.73 -8.66 6.47
N ASN A 31 5.38 -7.75 7.21
CA ASN A 31 6.08 -6.63 6.57
C ASN A 31 7.25 -7.13 5.72
N LEU A 32 8.02 -8.11 6.19
CA LEU A 32 9.08 -8.73 5.40
C LEU A 32 8.53 -9.43 4.15
N TRP A 33 7.46 -10.21 4.30
CA TRP A 33 6.81 -10.85 3.17
C TRP A 33 6.33 -9.81 2.14
N GLN A 34 5.73 -8.71 2.60
CA GLN A 34 5.26 -7.64 1.72
C GLN A 34 6.41 -6.89 1.03
N ILE A 35 7.51 -6.64 1.74
CA ILE A 35 8.72 -6.04 1.16
C ILE A 35 9.27 -6.94 0.07
N ASN A 36 9.39 -8.24 0.34
CA ASN A 36 9.89 -9.21 -0.64
C ASN A 36 8.96 -9.30 -1.85
N LEU A 37 7.65 -9.33 -1.64
CA LEU A 37 6.66 -9.33 -2.72
C LEU A 37 6.76 -8.05 -3.56
N SER A 38 6.82 -6.88 -2.92
CA SER A 38 6.93 -5.60 -3.60
C SER A 38 8.24 -5.49 -4.38
N SER A 39 9.33 -5.98 -3.81
CA SER A 39 10.66 -5.98 -4.43
C SER A 39 10.68 -6.90 -5.65
N PHE A 40 10.19 -8.14 -5.49
CA PHE A 40 10.07 -9.09 -6.59
C PHE A 40 9.21 -8.55 -7.73
N LEU A 41 8.04 -7.97 -7.43
CA LEU A 41 7.17 -7.44 -8.47
C LEU A 41 7.76 -6.18 -9.14
N THR A 42 8.52 -5.38 -8.39
CA THR A 42 9.23 -4.22 -8.93
C THR A 42 10.39 -4.64 -9.83
N SER A 43 11.14 -5.69 -9.47
CA SER A 43 12.27 -6.17 -10.28
C SER A 43 11.85 -6.65 -11.66
N LEU A 44 10.60 -7.10 -11.82
CA LEU A 44 10.03 -7.44 -13.14
C LEU A 44 9.85 -6.22 -14.07
N THR A 45 9.86 -5.00 -13.52
CA THR A 45 9.65 -3.75 -14.28
C THR A 45 10.93 -2.95 -14.53
N LEU A 46 12.03 -3.32 -13.87
CA LEU A 46 13.32 -2.66 -13.95
C LEU A 46 14.34 -3.54 -14.68
N PRO A 47 15.39 -2.96 -15.29
CA PRO A 47 16.50 -3.74 -15.83
C PRO A 47 17.19 -4.58 -14.75
N GLU A 48 17.64 -5.80 -15.08
CA GLU A 48 18.23 -6.75 -14.11
C GLU A 48 19.41 -6.19 -13.29
N HIS A 49 20.18 -5.26 -13.86
CA HIS A 49 21.32 -4.63 -13.20
C HIS A 49 20.94 -3.41 -12.33
N ALA A 50 19.70 -2.92 -12.46
CA ALA A 50 19.23 -1.73 -11.74
C ALA A 50 18.73 -2.06 -10.33
N MET A 51 18.62 -3.33 -9.96
CA MET A 51 18.07 -3.75 -8.68
C MET A 51 18.75 -5.01 -8.14
N LYS A 52 19.02 -5.03 -6.84
CA LYS A 52 19.46 -6.22 -6.10
C LYS A 52 18.63 -6.35 -4.83
N GLU A 53 17.91 -7.44 -4.69
CA GLU A 53 16.99 -7.68 -3.56
C GLU A 53 15.98 -6.53 -3.41
N ASN A 54 16.02 -5.75 -2.34
CA ASN A 54 15.15 -4.59 -2.09
C ASN A 54 15.85 -3.24 -2.38
N LEU A 55 17.05 -3.27 -2.95
CA LEU A 55 17.86 -2.10 -3.28
C LEU A 55 17.76 -1.79 -4.78
N ILE A 56 17.37 -0.56 -5.11
CA ILE A 56 17.30 -0.05 -6.48
C ILE A 56 18.45 0.95 -6.66
N PHE A 57 19.36 0.65 -7.58
CA PHE A 57 20.50 1.50 -7.90
C PHE A 57 20.09 2.55 -8.93
N ILE A 58 20.15 3.82 -8.55
CA ILE A 58 19.87 4.94 -9.47
C ILE A 58 21.16 5.44 -10.11
N ASN A 59 22.19 5.68 -9.30
CA ASN A 59 23.54 6.03 -9.74
C ASN A 59 24.57 5.46 -8.74
N THR A 60 25.85 5.77 -8.89
CA THR A 60 26.92 5.24 -8.01
C THR A 60 26.86 5.76 -6.57
N GLN A 61 26.04 6.78 -6.29
CA GLN A 61 25.96 7.47 -4.99
C GLN A 61 24.56 7.39 -4.35
N LEU A 62 23.54 7.02 -5.12
CA LEU A 62 22.14 7.01 -4.72
C LEU A 62 21.50 5.64 -4.95
N THR A 63 21.00 5.07 -3.85
CA THR A 63 20.27 3.80 -3.84
C THR A 63 18.94 4.00 -3.12
N LEU A 64 17.84 3.57 -3.75
CA LEU A 64 16.54 3.54 -3.10
C LEU A 64 16.33 2.18 -2.42
N VAL A 65 15.81 2.21 -1.20
CA VAL A 65 15.51 1.00 -0.43
C VAL A 65 14.00 0.83 -0.34
N ILE A 66 13.50 -0.31 -0.79
CA ILE A 66 12.12 -0.71 -0.52
C ILE A 66 12.07 -1.20 0.92
N ASP A 67 11.50 -0.38 1.79
CA ASP A 67 11.35 -0.64 3.20
C ASP A 67 9.88 -0.86 3.61
N LYS A 68 9.64 -0.88 4.92
CA LYS A 68 8.33 -1.04 5.52
C LYS A 68 7.34 0.07 5.14
N ALA A 69 7.78 1.29 4.89
CA ALA A 69 6.91 2.39 4.48
C ALA A 69 6.52 2.26 2.99
N CYS A 70 7.37 1.65 2.18
CA CYS A 70 7.17 1.44 0.75
C CYS A 70 6.34 0.20 0.38
N ASN A 71 6.00 -0.65 1.35
CA ASN A 71 5.37 -1.95 1.08
C ASN A 71 3.86 -1.90 0.75
N GLY A 72 3.24 -0.70 0.84
CA GLY A 72 1.85 -0.47 0.46
C GLY A 72 0.79 -0.93 1.48
N LEU A 73 1.16 -1.43 2.66
CA LEU A 73 0.19 -1.91 3.66
C LEU A 73 -0.62 -0.78 4.30
N ILE A 74 0.00 0.37 4.54
CA ILE A 74 -0.66 1.52 5.20
C ILE A 74 -1.96 1.91 4.46
N PRO A 75 -1.94 2.31 3.17
CA PRO A 75 -3.17 2.69 2.47
C PRO A 75 -4.17 1.55 2.37
N TYR A 76 -3.68 0.30 2.27
CA TYR A 76 -4.56 -0.87 2.29
C TYR A 76 -5.28 -1.03 3.64
N PHE A 77 -4.62 -0.83 4.79
CA PHE A 77 -5.26 -0.92 6.10
C PHE A 77 -6.32 0.16 6.31
N PHE A 78 -6.07 1.38 5.86
CA PHE A 78 -7.09 2.44 5.86
C PHE A 78 -8.33 2.04 5.05
N LEU A 79 -8.14 1.48 3.86
CA LEU A 79 -9.23 0.99 3.03
C LEU A 79 -9.94 -0.21 3.65
N LEU A 80 -9.20 -1.19 4.15
CA LEU A 80 -9.73 -2.40 4.77
C LEU A 80 -10.55 -2.08 6.02
N ALA A 81 -10.07 -1.18 6.88
CA ALA A 81 -10.82 -0.69 8.03
C ALA A 81 -12.14 -0.04 7.59
N SER A 82 -12.12 0.72 6.50
CA SER A 82 -13.34 1.34 5.92
C SER A 82 -14.33 0.28 5.41
N ILE A 83 -13.85 -0.76 4.72
CA ILE A 83 -14.67 -1.89 4.25
C ILE A 83 -15.26 -2.67 5.43
N ILE A 84 -14.47 -2.93 6.48
CA ILE A 84 -14.92 -3.64 7.69
C ILE A 84 -16.01 -2.85 8.39
N ALA A 85 -15.83 -1.53 8.54
CA ALA A 85 -16.78 -0.66 9.23
C ALA A 85 -18.10 -0.46 8.47
N PHE A 86 -18.06 -0.55 7.13
CA PHE A 86 -19.24 -0.32 6.30
C PHE A 86 -20.29 -1.43 6.46
N PRO A 87 -21.60 -1.12 6.58
CA PRO A 87 -22.65 -2.12 6.72
C PRO A 87 -22.97 -2.77 5.37
N SER A 88 -22.28 -3.86 5.04
CA SER A 88 -22.55 -4.71 3.87
C SER A 88 -22.41 -6.20 4.22
N GLU A 89 -22.86 -7.07 3.33
CA GLU A 89 -22.69 -8.52 3.45
C GLU A 89 -21.21 -8.92 3.55
N MET A 90 -20.93 -9.96 4.34
CA MET A 90 -19.56 -10.45 4.56
C MET A 90 -18.89 -10.91 3.25
N LYS A 91 -19.64 -11.56 2.36
CA LYS A 91 -19.13 -11.99 1.04
C LYS A 91 -18.65 -10.81 0.19
N HIS A 92 -19.40 -9.71 0.21
CA HIS A 92 -19.03 -8.46 -0.49
C HIS A 92 -17.76 -7.87 0.11
N LYS A 93 -17.63 -7.83 1.45
CA LYS A 93 -16.44 -7.35 2.14
C LYS A 93 -15.19 -8.15 1.80
N ILE A 94 -15.28 -9.48 1.87
CA ILE A 94 -14.13 -10.37 1.61
C ILE A 94 -13.67 -10.21 0.15
N LYS A 95 -14.61 -10.22 -0.81
CA LYS A 95 -14.30 -10.03 -2.23
C LYS A 95 -13.59 -8.70 -2.47
N TRP A 96 -14.09 -7.61 -1.89
CA TRP A 96 -13.49 -6.29 -2.06
C TRP A 96 -12.20 -6.11 -1.29
N ALA A 97 -12.03 -6.72 -0.12
CA ALA A 97 -10.76 -6.73 0.59
C ALA A 97 -9.64 -7.36 -0.29
N MET A 98 -9.89 -8.54 -0.86
CA MET A 98 -8.93 -9.20 -1.75
C MET A 98 -8.68 -8.41 -3.04
N LEU A 99 -9.75 -7.92 -3.68
CA LEU A 99 -9.63 -7.16 -4.93
C LEU A 99 -8.86 -5.85 -4.72
N SER A 100 -9.20 -5.11 -3.66
CA SER A 100 -8.52 -3.86 -3.33
C SER A 100 -7.06 -4.08 -2.94
N TYR A 101 -6.73 -5.16 -2.23
CA TYR A 101 -5.35 -5.54 -1.96
C TYR A 101 -4.55 -5.75 -3.25
N LEU A 102 -5.10 -6.52 -4.20
CA LEU A 102 -4.44 -6.78 -5.49
C LEU A 102 -4.23 -5.48 -6.28
N ILE A 103 -5.27 -4.65 -6.40
CA ILE A 103 -5.18 -3.39 -7.14
C ILE A 103 -4.17 -2.45 -6.48
N LEU A 104 -4.22 -2.26 -5.16
CA LEU A 104 -3.27 -1.38 -4.46
C LEU A 104 -1.84 -1.91 -4.53
N SER A 105 -1.62 -3.22 -4.55
CA SER A 105 -0.29 -3.81 -4.75
C SER A 105 0.27 -3.45 -6.13
N ILE A 106 -0.55 -3.56 -7.19
CA ILE A 106 -0.19 -3.16 -8.56
C ILE A 106 0.13 -1.65 -8.61
N LEU A 107 -0.73 -0.82 -8.02
CA LEU A 107 -0.53 0.61 -7.96
C LEU A 107 0.72 1.01 -7.15
N ASN A 108 1.07 0.25 -6.12
CA ASN A 108 2.28 0.47 -5.35
C ASN A 108 3.55 0.17 -6.16
N ILE A 109 3.54 -0.88 -6.99
CA ILE A 109 4.66 -1.17 -7.92
C ILE A 109 4.80 -0.02 -8.91
N PHE A 110 3.69 0.45 -9.48
CA PHE A 110 3.70 1.61 -10.37
C PHE A 110 4.26 2.86 -9.66
N ARG A 111 3.87 3.10 -8.41
CA ARG A 111 4.42 4.19 -7.58
C ARG A 111 5.95 4.07 -7.44
N ILE A 112 6.47 2.90 -7.05
CA ILE A 112 7.91 2.69 -6.88
C ILE A 112 8.64 2.93 -8.20
N TRP A 113 8.14 2.35 -9.30
CA TRP A 113 8.68 2.56 -10.64
C TRP A 113 8.69 4.04 -11.04
N PHE A 114 7.58 4.75 -10.81
CA PHE A 114 7.43 6.17 -11.14
C PHE A 114 8.42 7.04 -10.35
N ILE A 115 8.57 6.79 -9.05
CA ILE A 115 9.54 7.49 -8.19
C ILE A 115 10.96 7.22 -8.69
N THR A 116 11.32 5.97 -8.97
CA THR A 116 12.63 5.62 -9.52
C THR A 116 12.94 6.42 -10.79
N LYS A 117 11.97 6.56 -11.72
CA LYS A 117 12.15 7.35 -12.94
C LYS A 117 12.28 8.85 -12.70
N LEU A 118 11.54 9.41 -11.74
CA LEU A 118 11.65 10.84 -11.41
C LEU A 118 12.98 11.19 -10.76
N VAL A 119 13.47 10.33 -9.88
CA VAL A 119 14.66 10.58 -9.07
C VAL A 119 15.95 10.50 -9.90
N ILE A 120 15.96 9.68 -10.96
CA ILE A 120 17.06 9.65 -11.96
C ILE A 120 17.37 11.05 -12.50
N ASN A 121 16.35 11.91 -12.66
CA ASN A 121 16.53 13.21 -13.31
C ASN A 121 16.87 14.34 -12.33
N SER A 122 16.66 14.17 -11.02
CA SER A 122 16.94 15.19 -9.99
C SER A 122 16.81 14.59 -8.58
N GLU A 123 17.92 14.40 -7.88
CA GLU A 123 17.94 13.85 -6.50
C GLU A 123 17.15 14.72 -5.51
N ASN A 124 17.11 16.03 -5.74
CA ASN A 124 16.36 16.99 -4.94
C ASN A 124 14.84 16.79 -4.97
N ASN A 125 14.32 15.99 -5.91
CA ASN A 125 12.90 15.68 -6.04
C ASN A 125 12.47 14.42 -5.28
N PHE A 126 13.38 13.75 -4.56
CA PHE A 126 13.07 12.49 -3.87
C PHE A 126 11.93 12.63 -2.85
N SER A 127 12.02 13.57 -1.91
CA SER A 127 10.98 13.77 -0.88
C SER A 127 9.64 14.18 -1.49
N LEU A 128 9.66 15.05 -2.51
CA LEU A 128 8.46 15.49 -3.20
C LEU A 128 7.78 14.35 -3.98
N ALA A 129 8.56 13.55 -4.71
CA ALA A 129 8.05 12.41 -5.47
C ALA A 129 7.56 11.28 -4.55
N HIS A 130 8.31 10.97 -3.50
CA HIS A 130 8.02 9.85 -2.61
C HIS A 130 6.89 10.15 -1.61
N ASP A 131 7.01 11.24 -0.86
CA ASP A 131 6.14 11.52 0.29
C ASP A 131 4.82 12.17 -0.12
N TYR A 132 4.86 13.04 -1.14
CA TYR A 132 3.67 13.75 -1.61
C TYR A 132 3.02 13.01 -2.76
N LEU A 133 3.69 12.88 -3.91
CA LEU A 133 3.03 12.34 -5.10
C LEU A 133 2.67 10.86 -4.95
N GLY A 134 3.61 10.04 -4.48
CA GLY A 134 3.39 8.61 -4.33
C GLY A 134 2.31 8.26 -3.30
N ASN A 135 2.36 8.86 -2.11
CA ASN A 135 1.37 8.59 -1.07
C ASN A 135 0.00 9.17 -1.42
N LEU A 136 -0.06 10.39 -1.95
CA LEU A 136 -1.31 10.99 -2.39
C LEU A 136 -2.00 10.14 -3.45
N PHE A 137 -1.22 9.61 -4.40
CA PHE A 137 -1.72 8.69 -5.42
C PHE A 137 -2.40 7.46 -4.80
N LEU A 138 -1.73 6.76 -3.88
CA LEU A 138 -2.31 5.56 -3.25
C LEU A 138 -3.52 5.88 -2.38
N VAL A 139 -3.50 6.99 -1.63
CA VAL A 139 -4.65 7.44 -0.83
C VAL A 139 -5.84 7.73 -1.74
N PHE A 140 -5.62 8.48 -2.82
CA PHE A 140 -6.68 8.80 -3.77
C PHE A 140 -7.26 7.55 -4.44
N SER A 141 -6.40 6.63 -4.88
CA SER A 141 -6.84 5.33 -5.41
C SER A 141 -7.63 4.52 -4.38
N SER A 142 -7.21 4.53 -3.11
CA SER A 142 -7.96 3.86 -2.03
C SER A 142 -9.37 4.44 -1.84
N MET A 143 -9.52 5.76 -1.97
CA MET A 143 -10.83 6.42 -1.91
C MET A 143 -11.72 6.01 -3.10
N ILE A 144 -11.17 5.99 -4.32
CA ILE A 144 -11.91 5.52 -5.51
C ILE A 144 -12.39 4.07 -5.30
N LEU A 145 -11.51 3.19 -4.82
CA LEU A 145 -11.86 1.79 -4.54
C LEU A 145 -12.95 1.67 -3.48
N PHE A 146 -12.90 2.49 -2.43
CA PHE A 146 -13.94 2.52 -1.41
C PHE A 146 -15.30 3.00 -1.98
N ILE A 147 -15.29 4.04 -2.83
CA ILE A 147 -16.50 4.52 -3.51
C ILE A 147 -17.07 3.42 -4.42
N ALA A 148 -16.22 2.71 -5.16
CA ALA A 148 -16.64 1.60 -6.02
C ALA A 148 -17.21 0.43 -5.20
N PHE A 149 -16.62 0.10 -4.05
CA PHE A 149 -17.15 -0.87 -3.09
C PHE A 149 -18.56 -0.50 -2.60
N ILE A 150 -18.78 0.78 -2.25
CA ILE A 150 -20.10 1.26 -1.82
C ILE A 150 -21.11 1.17 -2.97
N ARG A 151 -20.74 1.63 -4.16
CA ARG A 151 -21.64 1.66 -5.33
C ARG A 151 -22.05 0.28 -5.83
N THR A 152 -21.19 -0.72 -5.66
CA THR A 152 -21.47 -2.10 -6.09
C THR A 152 -22.23 -2.92 -5.07
N LYS A 153 -22.53 -2.34 -3.88
CA LYS A 153 -23.43 -2.97 -2.92
C LYS A 153 -24.83 -3.05 -3.54
N LYS A 154 -25.35 -4.26 -3.73
CA LYS A 154 -26.79 -4.44 -4.01
C LYS A 154 -27.58 -3.92 -2.82
N HIS A 155 -28.61 -3.10 -3.08
CA HIS A 155 -29.63 -2.78 -2.09
C HIS A 155 -30.30 -4.10 -1.68
N SER A 156 -29.89 -4.65 -0.55
CA SER A 156 -30.66 -5.63 0.21
C SER A 156 -31.25 -4.96 1.42
#